data_AF-X1G391-F1
#
_entry.id   AF-X1G391-F1
#
_cell.length_a   1.000
_cell.length_b   1.000
_cell.length_c   1.000
_cell.angle_alpha   90.00
_cell.angle_beta   90.00
_cell.angle_gamma   90.00
#
_symmetry.space_group_name_H-M   'P 1'
#
loop_
_entity.id
_entity.type
_entity.pdbx_description
1 polymer ?
#
loop_
_entity_poly.entity_id
_entity_poly.type
_entity_poly.pdbx_seq_one_letter_code
_entity_poly.pdbx_strand_id
1 'polypeptide(L)'
;MKTLVLGIGNPILGDDGIGSYVAQELASKVKGEDVDVKDANTHGLNLLELLAGYDRVIIVDAIKTENGEVGRIYKLRPEDFTNIVHFATSLHDTNLATTI
;
A
#
# COMPACT_ATOMS: atom_id res chain seq x y z
N MET A 1 -5.01 -8.41 -18.23
CA MET A 1 -4.36 -8.65 -16.93
C MET A 1 -4.70 -7.44 -16.08
N LYS A 2 -5.63 -7.60 -15.13
CA LYS A 2 -6.12 -6.49 -14.31
C LYS A 2 -5.10 -6.13 -13.24
N THR A 3 -4.67 -4.88 -13.23
CA THR A 3 -3.72 -4.34 -12.24
C THR A 3 -4.42 -3.32 -11.36
N LEU A 4 -4.21 -3.42 -10.05
CA LEU A 4 -4.60 -2.41 -9.07
C LEU A 4 -3.36 -1.63 -8.62
N VAL A 5 -3.42 -0.31 -8.69
CA VAL A 5 -2.51 0.59 -7.96
C VAL A 5 -3.28 1.17 -6.79
N LEU A 6 -2.81 0.88 -5.58
CA LEU A 6 -3.48 1.24 -4.35
C LEU A 6 -2.60 2.16 -3.51
N GLY A 7 -3.06 3.39 -3.30
CA GLY A 7 -2.49 4.27 -2.29
C GLY A 7 -3.10 3.96 -0.93
N ILE A 8 -2.24 3.73 0.07
CA ILE A 8 -2.61 3.57 1.47
C ILE A 8 -1.96 4.72 2.25
N GLY A 9 -2.67 5.22 3.25
CA GLY A 9 -2.14 6.25 4.13
C GLY A 9 -3.23 7.16 4.67
N ASN A 10 -2.83 8.06 5.56
CA ASN A 10 -3.74 9.06 6.13
C ASN A 10 -3.29 10.49 5.79
N PRO A 11 -4.01 11.20 4.88
CA PRO A 11 -3.67 12.56 4.45
C PRO A 11 -3.59 13.61 5.56
N ILE A 12 -4.23 13.37 6.71
CA ILE A 12 -4.18 14.30 7.85
C ILE A 12 -3.03 14.00 8.82
N LEU A 13 -2.21 12.97 8.58
CA LEU A 13 -1.08 12.56 9.41
C LEU A 13 0.28 12.80 8.72
N GLY A 14 0.47 13.98 8.14
CA GLY A 14 1.77 14.38 7.59
C GLY A 14 2.25 13.46 6.47
N ASP A 15 3.46 12.91 6.61
CA ASP A 15 4.09 12.05 5.60
C ASP A 15 3.35 10.71 5.39
N ASP A 16 2.52 10.29 6.36
CA ASP A 16 1.65 9.12 6.23
C ASP A 16 0.64 9.26 5.08
N GLY A 17 0.35 10.49 4.64
CA GLY A 17 -0.55 10.76 3.53
C GLY A 17 0.01 10.45 2.15
N ILE A 18 1.30 10.11 2.02
CA ILE A 18 1.97 10.04 0.72
C ILE A 18 1.32 9.05 -0.25
N GLY A 19 0.84 7.90 0.21
CA GLY A 19 0.19 6.91 -0.66
C GLY A 19 -1.11 7.42 -1.26
N SER A 20 -1.94 8.12 -0.47
CA SER A 20 -3.17 8.78 -0.95
C SER A 20 -2.86 9.85 -2.00
N TYR A 21 -1.87 10.72 -1.75
CA TYR A 21 -1.46 11.75 -2.72
C TYR A 21 -0.95 11.14 -4.03
N VAL A 22 -0.15 10.08 -3.96
CA VAL A 22 0.35 9.38 -5.16
C VAL A 22 -0.80 8.75 -5.94
N ALA A 23 -1.77 8.11 -5.27
CA ALA A 23 -2.93 7.53 -5.94
C ALA A 23 -3.79 8.58 -6.64
N GLN A 24 -4.04 9.72 -5.99
CA GLN A 24 -4.79 10.84 -6.57
C GLN A 24 -4.09 11.42 -7.81
N GLU A 25 -2.77 11.59 -7.73
CA GLU A 25 -1.99 12.09 -8.87
C GLU A 25 -1.99 11.08 -10.03
N LEU A 26 -1.83 9.79 -9.74
CA LEU A 26 -1.85 8.73 -10.75
C LEU A 26 -3.21 8.55 -11.39
N ALA A 27 -4.31 8.69 -10.65
CA ALA A 27 -5.67 8.58 -11.19
C ALA A 27 -5.93 9.59 -12.32
N SER A 28 -5.26 10.75 -12.31
CA SER A 28 -5.37 11.74 -13.39
C SER A 28 -4.54 11.40 -14.66
N LYS A 29 -3.51 10.55 -14.50
CA LYS A 29 -2.51 10.25 -15.55
C LYS A 29 -2.71 8.88 -16.19
N VAL A 30 -3.15 7.89 -15.42
CA VAL A 30 -3.41 6.52 -15.88
C VAL A 30 -4.81 6.45 -16.45
N LYS A 31 -4.93 6.05 -17.72
CA LYS A 31 -6.22 5.97 -18.45
C LYS A 31 -6.47 4.61 -19.10
N GLY A 32 -5.70 3.59 -18.74
CA GLY A 32 -5.85 2.25 -19.32
C GLY A 32 -7.02 1.51 -18.69
N GLU A 33 -7.79 0.77 -19.50
CA GLU A 33 -8.95 -0.02 -19.03
C GLU A 33 -8.56 -1.21 -18.13
N ASP A 34 -7.28 -1.63 -18.18
CA ASP A 34 -6.73 -2.74 -17.39
C ASP A 34 -6.07 -2.30 -16.07
N VAL A 35 -6.03 -0.99 -15.78
CA VAL A 35 -5.35 -0.45 -14.59
C VAL A 35 -6.32 0.40 -13.79
N ASP A 36 -6.69 -0.11 -12.61
CA ASP A 36 -7.45 0.66 -11.64
C ASP A 36 -6.49 1.36 -10.67
N VAL A 37 -6.74 2.64 -10.40
CA VAL A 37 -6.04 3.40 -9.36
C VAL A 37 -7.05 3.73 -8.26
N LYS A 38 -6.75 3.35 -7.03
CA LYS A 38 -7.62 3.58 -5.86
C LYS A 38 -6.83 4.23 -4.73
N ASP A 39 -7.51 5.12 -4.01
CA ASP A 39 -7.05 5.70 -2.76
C ASP A 39 -7.84 5.05 -1.61
N ALA A 40 -7.14 4.39 -0.69
CA ALA A 40 -7.74 3.66 0.41
C ALA A 40 -7.20 4.16 1.74
N ASN A 41 -8.08 4.84 2.48
CA ASN A 41 -7.84 5.22 3.88
C ASN A 41 -8.18 4.05 4.83
N THR A 42 -7.84 2.81 4.46
CA THR A 42 -8.26 1.60 5.20
C THR A 42 -7.11 0.61 5.39
N HIS A 43 -7.23 -0.20 6.43
CA HIS A 43 -6.22 -1.17 6.86
C HIS A 43 -6.88 -2.54 7.12
N GLY A 44 -6.07 -3.59 7.30
CA GLY A 44 -6.54 -4.90 7.74
C GLY A 44 -7.41 -5.64 6.73
N LEU A 45 -8.47 -6.32 7.21
CA LEU A 45 -9.30 -7.20 6.38
C LEU A 45 -10.04 -6.47 5.24
N ASN A 46 -10.39 -5.19 5.44
CA ASN A 46 -11.02 -4.38 4.39
C ASN A 46 -10.12 -4.20 3.17
N LEU A 47 -8.81 -4.30 3.35
CA LEU A 47 -7.84 -4.25 2.25
C LEU A 47 -8.02 -5.45 1.32
N LEU A 48 -8.24 -6.66 1.86
CA LEU A 48 -8.35 -7.89 1.09
C LEU A 48 -9.50 -7.87 0.11
N GLU A 49 -10.64 -7.29 0.51
CA GLU A 49 -11.79 -7.11 -0.38
C GLU A 49 -11.45 -6.21 -1.57
N LEU A 50 -10.60 -5.19 -1.37
CA LEU A 50 -10.16 -4.29 -2.44
C LEU A 50 -9.19 -4.98 -3.42
N LEU A 51 -8.42 -5.95 -2.94
CA LEU A 51 -7.45 -6.70 -3.76
C LEU A 51 -8.12 -7.82 -4.58
N ALA A 52 -9.30 -8.27 -4.18
CA ALA A 52 -10.00 -9.37 -4.84
C ALA A 52 -10.29 -9.07 -6.32
N GLY A 53 -9.97 -10.03 -7.20
CA GLY A 53 -10.26 -9.94 -8.64
C GLY A 53 -9.19 -9.22 -9.48
N TYR A 54 -8.05 -8.85 -8.89
CA TYR A 54 -6.90 -8.33 -9.62
C TYR A 54 -5.80 -9.38 -9.78
N ASP A 55 -5.14 -9.40 -10.93
CA ASP A 55 -4.01 -10.30 -11.22
C ASP A 55 -2.71 -9.77 -10.59
N ARG A 56 -2.63 -8.45 -10.41
CA ARG A 56 -1.46 -7.75 -9.90
C ARG A 56 -1.87 -6.57 -9.04
N VAL A 57 -1.17 -6.39 -7.92
CA VAL A 57 -1.36 -5.24 -7.02
C VAL A 57 -0.04 -4.52 -6.83
N ILE A 58 -0.09 -3.19 -6.87
CA ILE A 58 1.00 -2.28 -6.50
C ILE A 58 0.49 -1.42 -5.36
N ILE A 59 1.12 -1.53 -4.19
CA ILE A 59 0.77 -0.74 -3.01
C ILE A 59 1.79 0.39 -2.88
N VAL A 60 1.29 1.61 -2.62
CA VAL A 60 2.10 2.78 -2.28
C VAL A 60 1.70 3.22 -0.88
N ASP A 61 2.66 3.21 0.04
CA ASP A 61 2.44 3.53 1.45
C ASP A 61 3.70 4.21 2.02
N ALA A 62 3.52 5.00 3.08
CA ALA A 62 4.63 5.49 3.89
C ALA A 62 5.19 4.33 4.73
N ILE A 63 6.50 4.15 4.73
CA ILE A 63 7.14 3.14 5.59
C ILE A 63 8.22 3.77 6.45
N LYS A 64 8.30 3.29 7.70
CA LYS A 64 9.40 3.61 8.61
C LYS A 64 10.36 2.43 8.64
N THR A 65 11.64 2.71 8.41
CA THR A 65 12.73 1.72 8.49
C THR A 65 13.76 2.18 9.51
N GLU A 66 14.45 1.25 10.18
CA GLU A 66 15.36 1.58 11.28
C GLU A 66 16.47 2.56 10.88
N ASN A 67 17.03 2.38 9.68
CA ASN A 67 18.14 3.17 9.16
C ASN A 67 17.77 3.89 7.84
N GLY A 68 16.48 4.19 7.66
CA GLY A 68 15.99 4.85 6.46
C GLY A 68 16.27 6.35 6.42
N GLU A 69 16.52 6.86 5.22
CA GLU A 69 16.59 8.30 4.96
C GLU A 69 15.21 8.82 4.54
N VAL A 70 14.85 10.01 5.00
CA VAL A 70 13.58 10.67 4.63
C VAL A 70 13.51 10.88 3.12
N GLY A 71 12.37 10.54 2.52
CA GLY A 71 12.14 10.65 1.08
C GLY A 71 12.75 9.52 0.24
N ARG A 72 13.46 8.57 0.86
CA ARG A 72 13.98 7.40 0.14
C ARG A 72 12.85 6.46 -0.27
N ILE A 73 12.85 6.09 -1.56
CA ILE A 73 11.87 5.16 -2.13
C ILE A 73 12.40 3.73 -2.02
N TYR A 74 11.56 2.83 -1.48
CA TYR A 74 11.83 1.40 -1.41
C TYR A 74 10.88 0.65 -2.33
N LYS A 75 11.41 -0.33 -3.05
CA LYS A 75 10.60 -1.28 -3.82
C LYS A 75 10.67 -2.63 -3.14
N LEU A 76 9.64 -2.93 -2.37
CA LEU A 76 9.49 -4.18 -1.64
C LEU A 76 8.66 -5.18 -2.46
N ARG A 77 9.02 -6.44 -2.35
CA ARG A 77 8.26 -7.59 -2.85
C ARG A 77 7.72 -8.39 -1.66
N PRO A 78 6.73 -9.27 -1.86
CA PRO A 78 6.20 -10.11 -0.78
C PRO A 78 7.30 -10.87 -0.02
N GLU A 79 8.35 -11.32 -0.71
CA GLU A 79 9.50 -12.00 -0.12
C GLU A 79 10.33 -11.12 0.84
N ASP A 80 10.23 -9.80 0.73
CA ASP A 80 10.93 -8.87 1.63
C ASP A 80 10.18 -8.75 2.97
N PHE A 81 8.88 -9.07 3.03
CA PHE A 81 8.04 -8.96 4.23
C PHE A 81 8.07 -10.18 5.13
N THR A 82 8.62 -11.32 4.69
CA THR A 82 8.67 -12.56 5.48
C THR A 82 9.52 -12.42 6.76
N ASN A 83 10.42 -11.43 6.81
CA ASN A 83 11.22 -11.07 7.99
C ASN A 83 10.69 -9.83 8.75
N ILE A 84 9.72 -9.10 8.18
CA ILE A 84 9.21 -7.80 8.72
C ILE A 84 7.96 -8.01 9.59
N VAL A 85 7.49 -9.25 9.71
CA VAL A 85 6.31 -9.63 10.50
C VAL A 85 6.44 -9.25 11.99
N HIS A 86 7.64 -8.94 12.47
CA HIS A 86 7.87 -8.44 13.82
C HIS A 86 7.72 -6.92 14.00
N PHE A 87 7.65 -6.11 12.94
CA PHE A 87 7.50 -4.65 13.03
C PHE A 87 6.11 -4.12 12.65
N ALA A 88 5.27 -4.93 12.02
CA ALA A 88 3.88 -4.59 11.71
C ALA A 88 2.92 -4.77 12.90
N THR A 89 3.44 -4.80 14.14
CA THR A 89 2.64 -4.76 15.37
C THR A 89 2.16 -3.34 15.66
N SER A 90 1.42 -2.73 14.73
CA SER A 90 0.41 -1.77 15.15
C SER A 90 -0.77 -2.59 15.65
N LEU A 91 -1.01 -2.52 16.96
CA LEU A 91 -1.74 -3.49 17.79
C LEU A 91 -3.25 -3.63 17.55
N HIS A 92 -3.81 -3.24 16.39
CA HIS A 92 -5.26 -3.28 16.22
C HIS A 92 -5.83 -4.02 15.00
N ASP A 93 -5.07 -4.35 13.97
CA ASP A 93 -5.63 -5.12 12.86
C ASP A 93 -4.65 -6.16 12.32
N THR A 94 -5.19 -7.36 12.11
CA THR A 94 -4.47 -8.59 11.78
C THR A 94 -3.54 -8.44 10.57
N ASN A 95 -2.34 -8.99 10.76
CA ASN A 95 -1.18 -9.03 9.86
C ASN A 95 -1.48 -9.53 8.43
N LEU A 96 -1.02 -8.79 7.42
CA LEU A 96 -1.07 -9.17 6.00
C LEU A 96 -0.36 -10.50 5.70
N ALA A 97 0.76 -10.79 6.40
CA ALA A 97 1.51 -12.03 6.21
C ALA A 97 0.83 -13.27 6.83
N THR A 98 -0.22 -13.10 7.64
CA THR A 98 -1.02 -14.21 8.17
C THR A 98 -2.21 -14.54 7.26
N THR A 99 -2.50 -13.69 6.28
CA THR A 99 -3.70 -13.82 5.44
C THR A 99 -3.44 -14.40 4.05
N ILE A 100 -2.17 -14.70 3.73
CA ILE A 100 -1.75 -15.41 2.51
C ILE A 100 -1.10 -16.74 2.86
#